data_AF-A0A3B8JV78-F1
#
_entry.id   AF-A0A3B8JV78-F1
#
_cell.length_a   1.000
_cell.length_b   1.000
_cell.length_c   1.000
_cell.angle_alpha   90.00
_cell.angle_beta   90.00
_cell.angle_gamma   90.00
#
_symmetry.space_group_name_H-M   'P 1'
#
loop_
_entity.id
_entity.type
_entity.pdbx_description
1 polymer ?
#
loop_
_entity_poly.entity_id
_entity_poly.type
_entity_poly.pdbx_seq_one_letter_code
_entity_poly.pdbx_strand_id
1 'polypeptide(L)' 'GTTSSERDIWFVGYVPQLSTAVWVGNDNNRPIGGGATGGVYAAPIWRNFMLKALKNEPVQYFPSPAKFNRP' A
#
# COMPACT_ATOMS: atom_id res chain seq x y z
N GLY A 1 -4.59 -2.95 -4.86
CA GLY A 1 -5.26 -4.13 -5.40
C GLY A 1 -6.69 -4.16 -4.89
N THR A 2 -7.63 -4.65 -5.69
CA THR A 2 -9.02 -4.87 -5.27
C THR A 2 -9.33 -6.34 -5.56
N THR A 3 -9.94 -7.08 -4.63
CA THR A 3 -10.46 -8.42 -4.93
C THR A 3 -11.77 -8.32 -5.72
N SER A 4 -12.15 -9.41 -6.41
CA SER A 4 -13.42 -9.52 -7.13
C SER A 4 -14.61 -9.23 -6.19
N SER A 5 -15.45 -8.25 -6.57
CA SER A 5 -16.66 -7.79 -5.86
C SER A 5 -16.50 -6.72 -4.76
N GLU A 6 -15.40 -5.94 -4.74
CA GLU A 6 -15.25 -4.78 -3.82
C GLU A 6 -15.36 -5.14 -2.32
N ARG A 7 -15.01 -6.38 -1.96
CA ARG A 7 -15.08 -6.87 -0.56
C ARG A 7 -13.80 -6.55 0.21
N ASP A 8 -12.67 -6.77 -0.44
CA ASP A 8 -11.36 -6.50 0.13
C ASP A 8 -10.62 -5.48 -0.72
N ILE A 9 -10.23 -4.41 -0.05
CA ILE A 9 -9.49 -3.33 -0.66
C ILE A 9 -8.11 -3.28 -0.03
N TRP A 10 -7.10 -3.50 -0.86
CA TRP A 10 -5.72 -3.55 -0.42
C TRP A 10 -4.89 -2.44 -1.07
N PHE A 11 -3.99 -1.85 -0.30
CA PHE A 11 -2.89 -1.07 -0.83
C PHE A 11 -1.59 -1.52 -0.18
N VAL A 12 -0.63 -1.94 -1.01
CA VAL A 12 0.70 -2.37 -0.55
C VAL A 12 1.72 -1.52 -1.29
N GLY A 13 2.63 -0.91 -0.53
CA GLY A 13 3.65 -0.02 -1.07
C GLY A 13 4.85 0.02 -0.14
N TYR A 14 5.99 0.44 -0.69
CA TYR A 14 7.24 0.44 0.05
C TYR A 14 8.18 1.55 -0.43
N VAL A 15 9.05 1.98 0.50
CA VAL A 15 10.29 2.72 0.25
C VAL A 15 11.46 1.85 0.76
N PRO A 16 12.74 2.19 0.49
CA PRO A 16 13.86 1.33 0.90
C PRO A 16 13.87 0.99 2.40
N GLN A 17 13.37 1.88 3.25
CA GLN A 17 13.37 1.68 4.70
C GLN A 17 12.13 0.99 5.26
N LEU A 18 11.02 0.96 4.51
CA LEU A 18 9.73 0.57 5.07
C LEU A 18 8.77 0.05 4.00
N SER A 19 8.24 -1.15 4.25
CA SER A 19 7.12 -1.72 3.50
C SER A 19 5.86 -1.66 4.35
N THR A 20 4.71 -1.36 3.74
CA THR A 20 3.44 -1.26 4.46
C THR A 20 2.30 -1.77 3.59
N ALA A 21 1.44 -2.58 4.19
CA ALA A 21 0.19 -3.06 3.62
C ALA A 21 -0.99 -2.49 4.43
N VAL A 22 -2.01 -2.02 3.74
CA VAL A 22 -3.28 -1.56 4.31
C VAL A 22 -4.40 -2.37 3.69
N TRP A 23 -5.29 -2.88 4.55
CA TRP A 23 -6.54 -3.53 4.18
C TRP A 23 -7.72 -2.74 4.69
N VAL A 24 -8.78 -2.71 3.88
CA VAL A 24 -10.10 -2.24 4.26
C VAL A 24 -11.10 -3.28 3.78
N GLY A 25 -11.97 -3.73 4.68
CA GLY A 25 -12.99 -4.74 4.45
C GLY A 25 -14.00 -4.75 5.58
N ASN A 26 -15.13 -5.43 5.37
CA ASN A 26 -16.11 -5.68 6.42
C ASN A 26 -15.86 -7.05 7.05
N ASP A 27 -15.87 -7.15 8.38
CA ASP A 27 -15.65 -8.42 9.09
C ASP A 27 -16.69 -9.50 8.73
N ASN A 28 -17.89 -9.09 8.31
CA ASN A 28 -18.96 -9.99 7.86
C ASN A 28 -18.90 -10.35 6.38
N ASN A 29 -17.77 -10.04 5.71
CA ASN A 29 -17.50 -10.29 4.30
C ASN A 29 -18.53 -9.67 3.33
N ARG A 30 -19.34 -8.69 3.76
CA ARG A 30 -20.23 -7.96 2.86
C ARG A 30 -19.42 -7.05 1.95
N PRO A 31 -19.83 -6.87 0.68
CA PRO A 31 -19.22 -5.88 -0.20
C PRO A 31 -19.20 -4.50 0.47
N ILE A 32 -18.09 -3.77 0.32
CA ILE A 32 -18.03 -2.35 0.73
C ILE A 32 -19.00 -1.55 -0.15
N GLY A 33 -19.13 -1.94 -1.42
CA GLY A 33 -20.03 -1.34 -2.41
C GLY A 33 -19.58 0.04 -2.87
N GLY A 34 -20.33 0.63 -3.81
CA GLY A 34 -20.13 2.01 -4.24
C GLY A 34 -18.88 2.26 -5.10
N GLY A 35 -18.35 1.27 -5.82
CA GLY A 35 -17.19 1.47 -6.68
C GLY A 35 -15.87 1.48 -5.91
N ALA A 36 -15.82 0.78 -4.77
CA ALA A 36 -14.72 0.89 -3.84
C ALA A 36 -13.45 0.20 -4.35
N THR A 37 -12.37 0.97 -4.52
CA THR A 37 -11.09 0.50 -5.06
C THR A 37 -9.91 0.80 -4.14
N GLY A 38 -8.80 0.06 -4.34
CA GLY A 38 -7.53 0.23 -3.63
C GLY A 38 -7.01 1.67 -3.61
N GLY A 39 -7.13 2.37 -4.73
CA GLY A 39 -6.64 3.74 -4.88
C GLY A 39 -7.47 4.79 -4.13
N VAL A 40 -8.76 4.54 -3.92
CA VAL A 40 -9.67 5.53 -3.30
C VAL A 40 -9.75 5.34 -1.79
N TYR A 41 -9.75 4.10 -1.30
CA TYR A 41 -9.98 3.82 0.13
C TYR A 41 -8.68 3.52 0.89
N ALA A 42 -7.86 2.58 0.41
CA ALA A 42 -6.67 2.14 1.14
C ALA A 42 -5.44 3.03 0.90
N ALA A 43 -5.28 3.61 -0.29
CA ALA A 43 -4.11 4.44 -0.62
C ALA A 43 -4.00 5.74 0.22
N PRO A 44 -5.10 6.49 0.51
CA PRO A 44 -5.00 7.67 1.38
C PRO A 44 -4.59 7.33 2.81
N ILE A 45 -5.06 6.20 3.35
CA ILE A 45 -4.65 5.70 4.66
C ILE A 45 -3.15 5.39 4.66
N TRP A 46 -2.69 4.63 3.67
CA TRP A 46 -1.28 4.31 3.49
C TRP A 46 -0.42 5.58 3.39
N ARG A 47 -0.83 6.56 2.57
CA ARG A 47 -0.11 7.84 2.42
C ARG A 47 0.01 8.58 3.73
N ASN A 48 -1.09 8.71 4.48
CA ASN A 48 -1.09 9.43 5.75
C ASN A 48 -0.21 8.74 6.81
N PHE A 49 -0.21 7.42 6.84
CA PHE A 49 0.69 6.65 7.70
C PHE A 49 2.15 6.89 7.30
N MET A 50 2.49 6.71 6.03
CA MET A 50 3.88 6.84 5.54
C MET A 50 4.44 8.25 5.73
N LEU A 51 3.63 9.30 5.52
CA LEU A 51 4.05 10.69 5.77
C LEU A 51 4.44 10.94 7.24
N LYS A 52 3.77 10.27 8.18
CA LYS A 52 4.09 10.37 9.61
C LYS A 52 5.27 9.47 9.98
N ALA A 53 5.27 8.23 9.50
CA ALA A 53 6.30 7.25 9.79
C ALA A 53 7.68 7.70 9.28
N LEU A 54 7.74 8.36 8.12
CA LEU A 54 8.98 8.79 7.49
C LEU A 54 9.35 10.25 7.74
N LYS A 55 8.61 10.98 8.60
CA LYS A 55 8.76 12.44 8.75
C LYS A 55 10.19 12.89 9.05
N ASN A 56 10.96 12.10 9.79
CA ASN A 56 12.34 12.40 10.19
C ASN A 56 13.36 11.40 9.64
N GLU A 57 12.94 10.55 8.70
CA GLU A 57 13.83 9.58 8.05
C GLU A 57 14.56 10.24 6.87
N PRO A 58 15.86 9.96 6.66
CA PRO A 58 16.56 10.46 5.49
C PRO A 58 15.97 9.86 4.20
N VAL A 59 15.97 10.61 3.10
CA VAL A 59 15.53 10.07 1.81
C VAL A 59 16.54 9.01 1.33
N GLN A 60 16.06 7.80 1.06
CA GLN A 60 16.85 6.72 0.46
C GLN A 60 16.33 6.36 -0.92
N TYR A 61 17.22 5.86 -1.76
CA TYR A 61 16.91 5.40 -3.11
C TYR A 61 17.14 3.90 -3.22
N PHE A 62 16.31 3.23 -4.02
CA PHE A 62 16.56 1.83 -4.34
C PHE A 62 17.91 1.69 -5.08
N PRO A 63 18.68 0.63 -4.78
CA PRO A 63 19.92 0.37 -5.50
C PRO A 63 19.62 0.18 -7.00
N SER A 64 20.53 0.69 -7.84
CA SER A 64 20.42 0.50 -9.29
C SER A 64 20.35 -0.99 -9.63
N PRO A 65 19.46 -1.42 -10.55
CA PRO A 65 19.41 -2.80 -11.03
C PRO A 65 20.74 -3.29 -11.61
N ALA A 66 21.59 -2.40 -12.11
CA ALA A 66 22.92 -2.75 -12.63
C ALA A 66 23.88 -3.30 -11.56
N LYS A 67 23.55 -3.12 -10.27
CA LYS A 67 24.31 -3.70 -9.15
C LYS A 67 23.90 -5.14 -8.82
N PHE A 68 22.83 -5.65 -9.43
CA PHE A 68 22.46 -7.06 -9.31
C PHE A 68 23.22 -7.87 -10.36
N ASN A 69 24.11 -8.75 -9.90
CA ASN A 69 24.61 -9.82 -10.75
C ASN A 69 23.43 -10.72 -11.09
N ARG A 70 23.20 -10.95 -12.39
CA ARG A 70 22.20 -11.93 -12.84
C ARG A 70 22.62 -13.32 -12.35
N PRO A 71 21.66 -14.14 -11.88
CA PRO A 71 21.95 -15.51 -11.47
C PRO A 71 22.45 -16.37 -12.62
#